data_AF-A0A450T154-F1
#
_entry.id   AF-A0A450T154-F1
#
_cell.length_a   1.000
_cell.length_b   1.000
_cell.length_c   1.000
_cell.angle_alpha   90.00
_cell.angle_beta   90.00
_cell.angle_gamma   90.00
#
_symmetry.space_group_name_H-M   'P 1'
#
loop_
_entity.id
_entity.type
_entity.pdbx_description
1 polymer ?
#
loop_
_entity_poly.entity_id
_entity_poly.type
_entity_poly.pdbx_seq_one_letter_code
_entity_poly.pdbx_strand_id
1 'polypeptide(L)'
;MEQSDEFSTYHEELLDGHYDCADRIVLNGYFPLGQQGGGLRTWWRQLTGSDDTLDQDHLLRMAGRFSRRVHSWAKKHNIPVIHCAPGERKHELAEKHLPQNPNFQGLFLILVAKAPGLVWDAKRSDTGNLHLQRRAPWPYVNHYHFHIIDPEWGHITIKMSGHPPFGMQIMLNGHEWVERQARKQTISVEKEGNCFVGSSFQVLNQIADTLCDEHTIGRLTDVCDRWAYSSCLCFALDSDEQQRSGFRYRYSVFQIEQSRNLLFTRGTTLDGVFQGLIDRTRRYLDVPKLRTIFGYRHRPHQRQQNKKPRMLRVLDQPVHDL
;
A
#
# COMPACT_ATOMS: atom_id res chain seq x y z
N MET A 1 -28.61 -8.53 -4.58
CA MET A 1 -28.96 -7.31 -3.82
C MET A 1 -28.54 -7.61 -2.40
N GLU A 2 -27.32 -7.20 -2.03
CA GLU A 2 -26.92 -7.27 -0.63
C GLU A 2 -27.90 -6.43 0.19
N GLN A 3 -28.36 -6.99 1.30
CA GLN A 3 -29.32 -6.32 2.17
C GLN A 3 -28.62 -5.12 2.81
N SER A 4 -29.19 -3.93 2.69
CA SER A 4 -28.64 -2.74 3.34
C SER A 4 -28.52 -2.97 4.84
N ASP A 5 -27.39 -2.57 5.43
CA ASP A 5 -27.14 -2.78 6.85
C ASP A 5 -28.13 -1.97 7.72
N GLU A 6 -28.33 -2.40 8.97
CA GLU A 6 -29.32 -1.80 9.87
C GLU A 6 -29.06 -0.31 10.10
N PHE A 7 -27.79 0.12 10.15
CA PHE A 7 -27.44 1.52 10.37
C PHE A 7 -27.84 2.39 9.17
N SER A 8 -27.50 1.94 7.96
CA SER A 8 -27.85 2.67 6.73
C SER A 8 -29.37 2.73 6.53
N THR A 9 -30.07 1.63 6.82
CA THR A 9 -31.53 1.58 6.76
C THR A 9 -32.17 2.52 7.78
N TYR A 10 -31.67 2.53 9.03
CA TYR A 10 -32.21 3.40 10.09
C TYR A 10 -32.05 4.89 9.78
N HIS A 11 -31.02 5.27 9.02
CA HIS A 11 -30.73 6.65 8.66
C HIS A 11 -31.15 7.04 7.25
N GLU A 12 -31.83 6.16 6.50
CA GLU A 12 -32.12 6.32 5.07
C GLU A 12 -32.79 7.67 4.74
N GLU A 13 -33.76 8.10 5.55
CA GLU A 13 -34.47 9.39 5.36
C GLU A 13 -33.57 10.64 5.52
N LEU A 14 -32.38 10.48 6.10
CA LEU A 14 -31.41 11.56 6.33
C LEU A 14 -30.33 11.63 5.24
N LEU A 15 -30.32 10.62 4.34
CA LEU A 15 -29.30 10.46 3.32
C LEU A 15 -29.79 10.98 1.97
N ASP A 16 -28.92 11.72 1.28
CA ASP A 16 -29.07 12.02 -0.14
C ASP A 16 -28.71 10.79 -1.01
N GLY A 17 -27.85 9.92 -0.48
CA GLY A 17 -27.56 8.61 -1.05
C GLY A 17 -26.45 7.87 -0.33
N HIS A 18 -26.17 6.65 -0.77
CA HIS A 18 -25.11 5.83 -0.21
C HIS A 18 -24.50 4.89 -1.25
N TYR A 19 -23.23 4.56 -1.05
CA TYR A 19 -22.53 3.57 -1.86
C TYR A 19 -21.44 2.85 -1.05
N ASP A 20 -21.17 1.61 -1.42
CA ASP A 20 -20.07 0.82 -0.89
C ASP A 20 -18.98 0.69 -1.95
N CYS A 21 -17.73 0.86 -1.54
CA CYS A 21 -16.59 0.75 -2.46
C CYS A 21 -15.35 0.25 -1.72
N ALA A 22 -14.53 -0.55 -2.39
CA ALA A 22 -13.17 -0.80 -1.93
C ALA A 22 -12.43 0.54 -1.91
N ASP A 23 -11.81 0.90 -0.79
CA ASP A 23 -11.05 2.15 -0.67
C ASP A 23 -9.58 1.89 -0.98
N ARG A 24 -8.93 1.09 -0.12
CA ARG A 24 -7.51 0.77 -0.24
C ARG A 24 -7.30 -0.72 -0.41
N ILE A 25 -6.61 -1.09 -1.48
CA ILE A 25 -6.14 -2.46 -1.70
C ILE A 25 -4.62 -2.44 -1.62
N VAL A 26 -4.06 -3.14 -0.63
CA VAL A 26 -2.62 -3.31 -0.46
C VAL A 26 -2.25 -4.77 -0.65
N LEU A 27 -1.40 -5.03 -1.63
CA LEU A 27 -0.89 -6.37 -1.96
C LEU A 27 0.60 -6.45 -1.67
N ASN A 28 1.07 -7.57 -1.12
CA ASN A 28 2.49 -7.89 -1.10
C ASN A 28 2.84 -8.65 -2.37
N GLY A 29 3.86 -8.21 -3.10
CA GLY A 29 4.52 -8.98 -4.15
C GLY A 29 5.81 -9.58 -3.61
N TYR A 30 5.90 -10.91 -3.63
CA TYR A 30 7.09 -11.64 -3.16
C TYR A 30 7.53 -12.66 -4.20
N PHE A 31 8.85 -12.84 -4.31
CA PHE A 31 9.44 -13.89 -5.14
C PHE A 31 9.62 -15.16 -4.30
N PRO A 32 8.92 -16.27 -4.59
CA PRO A 32 8.90 -17.46 -3.72
C PRO A 32 10.28 -18.07 -3.46
N LEU A 33 11.08 -18.28 -4.51
CA LEU A 33 12.43 -18.88 -4.35
C LEU A 33 13.33 -17.98 -3.51
N GLY A 34 13.19 -16.66 -3.65
CA GLY A 34 13.98 -15.69 -2.90
C GLY A 34 13.64 -15.58 -1.41
N GLN A 35 12.62 -16.30 -0.91
CA GLN A 35 12.26 -16.26 0.50
C GLN A 35 13.20 -17.11 1.37
N GLN A 36 13.75 -18.21 0.86
CA GLN A 36 14.61 -19.10 1.65
C GLN A 36 16.01 -19.20 1.05
N GLY A 37 17.03 -19.49 1.86
CA GLY A 37 18.43 -19.51 1.41
C GLY A 37 18.67 -20.53 0.29
N GLY A 38 18.12 -21.74 0.42
CA GLY A 38 18.18 -22.76 -0.62
C GLY A 38 17.51 -22.32 -1.93
N GLY A 39 16.35 -21.66 -1.84
CA GLY A 39 15.65 -21.14 -3.02
C GLY A 39 16.41 -19.98 -3.68
N LEU A 40 16.98 -19.06 -2.90
CA LEU A 40 17.80 -17.96 -3.41
C LEU A 40 19.02 -18.50 -4.16
N ARG A 41 19.68 -19.53 -3.61
CA ARG A 41 20.80 -20.23 -4.26
C ARG A 41 20.38 -20.86 -5.58
N THR A 42 19.26 -21.58 -5.61
CA THR A 42 18.72 -22.16 -6.86
C THR A 42 18.46 -21.09 -7.91
N TRP A 43 17.81 -19.99 -7.53
CA TRP A 43 17.57 -18.86 -8.42
C TRP A 43 18.88 -18.21 -8.90
N TRP A 44 19.88 -18.06 -8.02
CA TRP A 44 21.17 -17.49 -8.39
C TRP A 44 21.89 -18.32 -9.45
N ARG A 45 21.85 -19.66 -9.34
CA ARG A 45 22.40 -20.56 -10.36
C ARG A 45 21.69 -20.40 -11.69
N GLN A 46 20.37 -20.27 -11.68
CA GLN A 46 19.61 -20.00 -12.91
C GLN A 46 20.01 -18.63 -13.50
N LEU A 47 20.21 -17.62 -12.65
CA LEU A 47 20.59 -16.28 -13.08
C LEU A 47 22.03 -16.18 -13.61
N THR A 48 22.99 -16.87 -13.01
CA THR A 48 24.44 -16.64 -13.23
C THR A 48 25.21 -17.87 -13.73
N GLY A 49 24.59 -19.05 -13.74
CA GLY A 49 25.18 -20.31 -14.21
C GLY A 49 25.83 -21.15 -13.10
N SER A 50 26.24 -20.56 -11.98
CA SER A 50 26.89 -21.29 -10.86
C SER A 50 26.69 -20.59 -9.52
N ASP A 51 27.26 -21.13 -8.43
CA ASP A 51 27.30 -20.47 -7.12
C ASP A 51 28.57 -19.61 -6.93
N ASP A 52 29.46 -19.54 -7.91
CA ASP A 52 30.81 -19.00 -7.70
C ASP A 52 30.77 -17.54 -7.28
N THR A 53 29.84 -16.79 -7.88
CA THR A 53 29.60 -15.37 -7.63
C THR A 53 28.57 -15.10 -6.54
N LEU A 54 28.03 -16.13 -5.88
CA LEU A 54 27.05 -15.95 -4.82
C LEU A 54 27.75 -15.58 -3.50
N ASP A 55 28.10 -14.30 -3.39
CA ASP A 55 28.76 -13.71 -2.22
C ASP A 55 28.12 -12.38 -1.80
N GLN A 56 28.59 -11.85 -0.67
CA GLN A 56 28.07 -10.62 -0.10
C GLN A 56 28.20 -9.41 -1.03
N ASP A 57 29.31 -9.31 -1.75
CA ASP A 57 29.61 -8.17 -2.61
C ASP A 57 28.73 -8.15 -3.85
N HIS A 58 28.46 -9.33 -4.44
CA HIS A 58 27.53 -9.44 -5.56
C HIS A 58 26.09 -9.11 -5.14
N LEU A 59 25.64 -9.58 -3.97
CA LEU A 59 24.31 -9.23 -3.43
C LEU A 59 24.16 -7.72 -3.18
N LEU A 60 25.19 -7.07 -2.64
CA LEU A 60 25.21 -5.61 -2.46
C LEU A 60 25.27 -4.87 -3.81
N ARG A 61 26.04 -5.39 -4.77
CA ARG A 61 26.12 -4.84 -6.13
C ARG A 61 24.79 -4.88 -6.86
N MET A 62 23.93 -5.88 -6.63
CA MET A 62 22.58 -5.88 -7.21
C MET A 62 21.77 -4.66 -6.75
N ALA A 63 21.78 -4.36 -5.45
CA ALA A 63 21.09 -3.17 -4.92
C ALA A 63 21.71 -1.86 -5.41
N GLY A 64 23.04 -1.80 -5.51
CA GLY A 64 23.74 -0.65 -6.09
C GLY A 64 23.46 -0.47 -7.59
N ARG A 65 23.36 -1.56 -8.36
CA ARG A 65 22.96 -1.57 -9.78
C ARG A 65 21.52 -1.07 -9.93
N PHE A 66 20.60 -1.55 -9.10
CA PHE A 66 19.22 -1.08 -9.05
C PHE A 66 19.15 0.43 -8.85
N SER A 67 19.80 0.95 -7.80
CA SER A 67 19.81 2.39 -7.51
C SER A 67 20.34 3.21 -8.69
N ARG A 68 21.48 2.82 -9.26
CA ARG A 68 22.07 3.52 -10.41
C ARG A 68 21.16 3.50 -11.65
N ARG A 69 20.54 2.36 -11.95
CA ARG A 69 19.61 2.20 -13.08
C ARG A 69 18.38 3.08 -12.90
N VAL A 70 17.77 3.11 -11.71
CA VAL A 70 16.63 3.99 -11.38
C VAL A 70 17.00 5.46 -11.61
N HIS A 71 18.08 5.94 -11.01
CA HIS A 71 18.47 7.35 -11.10
C HIS A 71 18.84 7.75 -12.53
N SER A 72 19.56 6.89 -13.26
CA SER A 72 19.98 7.19 -14.64
C SER A 72 18.78 7.23 -15.59
N TRP A 73 17.86 6.27 -15.46
CA TRP A 73 16.65 6.21 -16.27
C TRP A 73 15.71 7.38 -15.95
N ALA A 74 15.49 7.68 -14.68
CA ALA A 74 14.63 8.78 -14.26
C ALA A 74 15.17 10.13 -14.72
N LYS A 75 16.48 10.36 -14.61
CA LYS A 75 17.15 11.55 -15.15
C LYS A 75 16.95 11.69 -16.67
N LYS A 76 17.07 10.58 -17.42
CA LYS A 76 16.88 10.57 -18.88
C LYS A 76 15.44 10.93 -19.28
N HIS A 77 14.45 10.52 -18.49
CA HIS A 77 13.02 10.72 -18.78
C HIS A 77 12.43 11.92 -18.03
N ASN A 78 13.26 12.74 -17.35
CA ASN A 78 12.83 13.87 -16.54
C ASN A 78 11.82 13.51 -15.43
N ILE A 79 11.97 12.31 -14.84
CA ILE A 79 11.14 11.85 -13.73
C ILE A 79 11.86 12.19 -12.41
N PRO A 80 11.21 12.92 -11.48
CA PRO A 80 11.80 13.24 -10.19
C PRO A 80 12.04 11.99 -9.34
N VAL A 81 13.24 11.90 -8.75
CA VAL A 81 13.60 10.94 -7.71
C VAL A 81 13.89 11.72 -6.44
N ILE A 82 13.03 11.61 -5.43
CA ILE A 82 13.11 12.41 -4.20
C ILE A 82 13.42 11.52 -3.02
N HIS A 83 14.49 11.83 -2.29
CA HIS A 83 14.82 11.17 -1.04
C HIS A 83 14.06 11.79 0.12
N CYS A 84 13.15 11.02 0.72
CA CYS A 84 12.31 11.50 1.80
C CYS A 84 13.04 11.45 3.15
N ALA A 85 12.92 12.52 3.92
CA ALA A 85 13.37 12.58 5.30
C ALA A 85 12.40 11.81 6.24
N PRO A 86 12.86 11.34 7.42
CA PRO A 86 11.98 10.74 8.42
C PRO A 86 10.85 11.69 8.82
N GLY A 87 9.61 11.18 8.85
CA GLY A 87 8.43 11.96 9.25
C GLY A 87 7.73 12.71 8.12
N GLU A 88 8.31 12.78 6.92
CA GLU A 88 7.64 13.38 5.77
C GLU A 88 6.40 12.58 5.33
N ARG A 89 5.31 13.31 5.07
CA ARG A 89 4.06 12.75 4.57
C ARG A 89 4.19 12.53 3.07
N LYS A 90 4.54 11.30 2.71
CA LYS A 90 4.79 10.89 1.32
C LYS A 90 3.59 11.10 0.38
N HIS A 91 2.36 10.97 0.88
CA HIS A 91 1.15 11.18 0.07
C HIS A 91 1.01 12.65 -0.34
N GLU A 92 1.14 13.59 0.61
CA GLU A 92 1.12 15.03 0.33
C GLU A 92 2.27 15.45 -0.61
N LEU A 93 3.44 14.81 -0.50
CA LEU A 93 4.54 15.04 -1.42
C LEU A 93 4.20 14.53 -2.83
N ALA A 94 3.61 13.34 -2.95
CA ALA A 94 3.23 12.77 -4.24
C ALA A 94 2.15 13.60 -4.95
N GLU A 95 1.17 14.12 -4.20
CA GLU A 95 0.10 14.98 -4.72
C GLU A 95 0.64 16.23 -5.45
N LYS A 96 1.70 16.85 -4.91
CA LYS A 96 2.35 18.02 -5.53
C LYS A 96 2.98 17.75 -6.89
N HIS A 97 3.24 16.48 -7.19
CA HIS A 97 3.86 16.04 -8.44
C HIS A 97 2.87 15.33 -9.38
N LEU A 98 1.57 15.34 -9.05
CA LEU A 98 0.56 14.75 -9.92
C LEU A 98 0.62 15.39 -11.32
N PRO A 99 0.60 14.57 -12.39
CA PRO A 99 0.56 15.08 -13.75
C PRO A 99 -0.66 15.96 -13.97
N GLN A 100 -0.45 17.16 -14.53
CA GLN A 100 -1.55 18.07 -14.88
C GLN A 100 -2.31 17.61 -16.13
N ASN A 101 -1.68 16.82 -17.00
CA ASN A 101 -2.31 16.25 -18.18
C ASN A 101 -3.27 15.11 -17.78
N PRO A 102 -4.59 15.24 -17.99
CA PRO A 102 -5.55 14.18 -17.64
C PRO A 102 -5.33 12.86 -18.38
N ASN A 103 -4.67 12.91 -19.54
CA ASN A 103 -4.36 11.74 -20.37
C ASN A 103 -2.99 11.12 -20.05
N PHE A 104 -2.27 11.62 -19.05
CA PHE A 104 -0.98 11.06 -18.68
C PHE A 104 -1.13 9.62 -18.17
N GLN A 105 -0.23 8.74 -18.61
CA GLN A 105 -0.13 7.36 -18.16
C GLN A 105 1.35 7.02 -17.97
N GLY A 106 1.64 6.23 -16.94
CA GLY A 106 2.99 5.78 -16.63
C GLY A 106 3.57 6.35 -15.34
N LEU A 107 4.87 6.10 -15.14
CA LEU A 107 5.61 6.54 -13.96
C LEU A 107 5.86 8.06 -14.02
N PHE A 108 5.48 8.77 -12.96
CA PHE A 108 5.69 10.24 -12.89
C PHE A 108 6.55 10.69 -11.70
N LEU A 109 6.71 9.87 -10.67
CA LEU A 109 7.50 10.21 -9.48
C LEU A 109 8.06 8.96 -8.82
N ILE A 110 9.28 9.06 -8.28
CA ILE A 110 9.88 8.02 -7.44
C ILE A 110 10.27 8.63 -6.10
N LEU A 111 9.65 8.16 -5.00
CA LEU A 111 10.03 8.55 -3.65
C LEU A 111 10.93 7.48 -3.00
N VAL A 112 12.07 7.88 -2.45
CA VAL A 112 13.03 6.98 -1.81
C VAL A 112 13.01 7.22 -0.31
N ALA A 113 12.69 6.19 0.46
CA ALA A 113 12.68 6.28 1.93
C ALA A 113 13.31 5.03 2.56
N LYS A 114 13.95 5.20 3.71
CA LYS A 114 14.52 4.09 4.47
C LYS A 114 13.44 3.38 5.29
N ALA A 115 13.39 2.05 5.19
CA ALA A 115 12.56 1.21 6.05
C ALA A 115 13.26 -0.15 6.29
N PRO A 116 12.90 -0.88 7.35
CA PRO A 116 13.39 -2.24 7.55
C PRO A 116 13.02 -3.14 6.37
N GLY A 117 13.99 -3.87 5.83
CA GLY A 117 13.78 -4.79 4.71
C GLY A 117 14.65 -6.03 4.80
N LEU A 118 14.21 -7.10 4.14
CA LEU A 118 14.96 -8.35 4.05
C LEU A 118 16.26 -8.11 3.27
N VAL A 119 17.39 -8.42 3.90
CA VAL A 119 18.72 -8.45 3.29
C VAL A 119 19.37 -9.80 3.58
N TRP A 120 19.89 -10.43 2.53
CA TRP A 120 20.67 -11.65 2.64
C TRP A 120 22.11 -11.35 3.09
N ASP A 121 22.63 -12.23 3.94
CA ASP A 121 24.03 -12.32 4.33
C ASP A 121 24.59 -13.62 3.74
N ALA A 122 25.59 -13.49 2.88
CA ALA A 122 26.26 -14.63 2.23
C ALA A 122 27.67 -14.80 2.80
N LYS A 123 27.93 -15.95 3.41
CA LYS A 123 29.23 -16.29 3.99
C LYS A 123 29.72 -17.62 3.44
N ARG A 124 31.00 -17.71 3.10
CA ARG A 124 31.65 -19.00 2.83
C ARG A 124 32.36 -19.45 4.11
N SER A 125 32.21 -20.72 4.47
CA SER A 125 33.02 -21.33 5.51
C SER A 125 34.47 -21.50 5.04
N ASP A 126 35.38 -21.78 5.98
CA ASP A 126 36.78 -22.11 5.67
C ASP A 126 36.89 -23.36 4.77
N THR A 127 35.88 -24.23 4.81
CA THR A 127 35.72 -25.42 3.95
C THR A 127 35.07 -25.12 2.59
N GLY A 128 34.78 -23.85 2.28
CA GLY A 128 34.21 -23.40 1.00
C GLY A 128 32.68 -23.48 0.89
N ASN A 129 31.98 -23.97 1.92
CA ASN A 129 30.53 -24.11 1.90
C ASN A 129 29.84 -22.76 2.01
N LEU A 130 28.90 -22.48 1.11
CA LEU A 130 28.10 -21.27 1.12
C LEU A 130 26.95 -21.38 2.13
N HIS A 131 26.89 -20.42 3.05
CA HIS A 131 25.81 -20.22 3.99
C HIS A 131 25.07 -18.91 3.69
N LEU A 132 23.75 -19.01 3.46
CA LEU A 132 22.86 -17.87 3.22
C LEU A 132 21.90 -17.73 4.39
N GLN A 133 21.96 -16.58 5.05
CA GLN A 133 21.08 -16.26 6.18
C GLN A 133 20.41 -14.91 5.97
N ARG A 134 19.18 -14.76 6.48
CA ARG A 134 18.50 -13.47 6.52
C ARG A 134 19.12 -12.65 7.67
N ARG A 135 19.50 -11.41 7.41
CA ARG A 135 19.95 -10.51 8.48
C ARG A 135 18.81 -10.25 9.45
N ALA A 136 19.08 -10.46 10.74
CA ALA A 136 18.14 -10.21 11.83
C ALA A 136 18.85 -9.39 12.93
N PRO A 137 18.29 -8.26 13.39
CA PRO A 137 17.06 -7.61 12.87
C PRO A 137 17.22 -7.11 11.44
N TRP A 138 16.09 -6.86 10.75
CA TRP A 138 16.12 -6.31 9.39
C TRP A 138 16.80 -4.94 9.37
N PRO A 139 17.84 -4.74 8.53
CA PRO A 139 18.48 -3.44 8.41
C PRO A 139 17.56 -2.45 7.70
N TYR A 140 17.81 -1.16 7.93
CA TYR A 140 17.17 -0.09 7.17
C TYR A 140 17.78 0.01 5.79
N VAL A 141 16.98 -0.25 4.76
CA VAL A 141 17.37 -0.15 3.34
C VAL A 141 16.50 0.85 2.62
N ASN A 142 16.98 1.33 1.47
CA ASN A 142 16.19 2.21 0.62
C ASN A 142 15.04 1.41 -0.02
N HIS A 143 13.82 1.88 0.21
CA HIS A 143 12.63 1.49 -0.53
C HIS A 143 12.23 2.59 -1.48
N TYR A 144 11.96 2.20 -2.72
CA TYR A 144 11.56 3.08 -3.81
C TYR A 144 10.05 2.95 -4.00
N HIS A 145 9.35 4.06 -3.92
CA HIS A 145 7.90 4.15 -4.09
C HIS A 145 7.68 4.75 -5.48
N PHE A 146 7.33 3.89 -6.42
CA PHE A 146 7.03 4.22 -7.80
C PHE A 146 5.59 4.68 -7.87
N HIS A 147 5.37 5.97 -8.15
CA HIS A 147 4.04 6.55 -8.33
C HIS A 147 3.70 6.60 -9.82
N ILE A 148 2.64 5.88 -10.18
CA ILE A 148 2.29 5.57 -11.57
C ILE A 148 0.82 5.91 -11.79
N ILE A 149 0.47 6.45 -12.96
CA ILE A 149 -0.91 6.54 -13.42
C ILE A 149 -1.20 5.37 -14.35
N ASP A 150 -2.01 4.41 -13.89
CA ASP A 150 -2.55 3.31 -14.68
C ASP A 150 -3.85 3.74 -15.40
N PRO A 151 -4.09 3.30 -16.63
CA PRO A 151 -5.31 3.63 -17.38
C PRO A 151 -6.61 3.23 -16.68
N GLU A 152 -6.62 2.16 -15.89
CA GLU A 152 -7.84 1.58 -15.30
C GLU A 152 -7.93 1.84 -13.80
N TRP A 153 -6.81 1.76 -13.10
CA TRP A 153 -6.72 1.92 -11.65
C TRP A 153 -6.33 3.33 -11.21
N GLY A 154 -5.85 4.14 -12.15
CA GLY A 154 -5.42 5.48 -11.82
C GLY A 154 -4.13 5.52 -11.02
N HIS A 155 -4.06 6.33 -9.97
CA HIS A 155 -2.85 6.45 -9.18
C HIS A 155 -2.57 5.17 -8.39
N ILE A 156 -1.55 4.45 -8.83
CA ILE A 156 -1.01 3.29 -8.12
C ILE A 156 0.36 3.64 -7.52
N THR A 157 0.67 3.02 -6.39
CA THR A 157 2.00 3.13 -5.78
C THR A 157 2.61 1.75 -5.59
N ILE A 158 3.83 1.54 -6.09
CA ILE A 158 4.60 0.32 -5.85
C ILE A 158 5.81 0.66 -4.99
N LYS A 159 5.83 0.17 -3.75
CA LYS A 159 6.99 0.24 -2.86
C LYS A 159 7.86 -1.00 -3.04
N MET A 160 9.11 -0.86 -3.46
CA MET A 160 10.01 -1.99 -3.73
C MET A 160 11.38 -1.80 -3.07
N SER A 161 11.98 -2.89 -2.57
CA SER A 161 13.39 -2.92 -2.15
C SER A 161 14.31 -3.21 -3.34
N GLY A 162 15.44 -2.51 -3.43
CA GLY A 162 16.49 -2.82 -4.39
C GLY A 162 17.34 -4.05 -4.01
N HIS A 163 17.18 -4.59 -2.80
CA HIS A 163 17.90 -5.80 -2.38
C HIS A 163 17.13 -7.06 -2.78
N PRO A 164 17.79 -8.13 -3.28
CA PRO A 164 17.13 -9.42 -3.48
C PRO A 164 16.56 -9.90 -2.14
N PRO A 165 15.32 -10.44 -2.11
CA PRO A 165 14.53 -10.93 -3.25
C PRO A 165 13.58 -9.92 -3.88
N PHE A 166 13.91 -8.61 -3.80
CA PHE A 166 13.17 -7.53 -4.45
C PHE A 166 11.71 -7.46 -4.02
N GLY A 167 11.46 -7.66 -2.72
CA GLY A 167 10.12 -7.62 -2.16
C GLY A 167 9.43 -6.28 -2.41
N MET A 168 8.14 -6.35 -2.70
CA MET A 168 7.33 -5.18 -3.01
C MET A 168 5.98 -5.17 -2.30
N GLN A 169 5.42 -3.98 -2.19
CA GLN A 169 4.07 -3.72 -1.73
C GLN A 169 3.40 -2.80 -2.75
N ILE A 170 2.25 -3.22 -3.26
CA ILE A 170 1.46 -2.48 -4.26
C ILE A 170 0.25 -1.90 -3.54
N MET A 171 0.00 -0.62 -3.75
CA MET A 171 -1.17 0.09 -3.23
C MET A 171 -2.02 0.57 -4.41
N LEU A 172 -3.30 0.22 -4.37
CA LEU A 172 -4.32 0.59 -5.35
C LEU A 172 -5.46 1.32 -4.63
N ASN A 173 -6.12 2.23 -5.34
CA ASN A 173 -7.29 2.97 -4.88
C ASN A 173 -8.54 2.46 -5.60
N GLY A 174 -9.49 1.88 -4.87
CA GLY A 174 -10.72 1.35 -5.48
C GLY A 174 -11.70 2.45 -5.90
N HIS A 175 -11.75 3.60 -5.21
CA HIS A 175 -12.56 4.74 -5.65
C HIS A 175 -12.09 5.27 -7.01
N GLU A 176 -10.77 5.40 -7.22
CA GLU A 176 -10.27 5.86 -8.53
C GLU A 176 -10.51 4.83 -9.63
N TRP A 177 -10.48 3.53 -9.30
CA TRP A 177 -10.88 2.48 -10.23
C TRP A 177 -12.37 2.61 -10.61
N VAL A 178 -13.27 2.77 -9.64
CA VAL A 178 -14.72 2.94 -9.90
C VAL A 178 -14.96 4.18 -10.75
N GLU A 179 -14.32 5.30 -10.43
CA GLU A 179 -14.38 6.54 -11.20
C GLU A 179 -13.98 6.33 -12.66
N ARG A 180 -12.87 5.61 -12.91
CA ARG A 180 -12.39 5.34 -14.27
C ARG A 180 -13.29 4.40 -15.03
N GLN A 181 -13.82 3.35 -14.40
CA GLN A 181 -14.79 2.47 -15.06
C GLN A 181 -16.08 3.19 -15.39
N ALA A 182 -16.59 4.03 -14.49
CA ALA A 182 -17.78 4.84 -14.74
C ALA A 182 -17.57 5.80 -15.92
N ARG A 183 -16.41 6.48 -15.98
CA ARG A 183 -16.06 7.34 -17.12
C ARG A 183 -15.96 6.58 -18.45
N LYS A 184 -15.42 5.35 -18.45
CA LYS A 184 -15.39 4.50 -19.66
C LYS A 184 -16.79 4.15 -20.16
N GLN A 185 -17.76 4.08 -19.25
CA GLN A 185 -19.17 3.84 -19.55
C GLN A 185 -19.95 5.15 -19.81
N THR A 186 -19.27 6.30 -19.92
CA THR A 186 -19.88 7.62 -20.12
C THR A 186 -20.86 8.03 -19.00
N ILE A 187 -20.65 7.50 -17.79
CA ILE A 187 -21.42 7.89 -16.61
C ILE A 187 -20.81 9.17 -16.03
N SER A 188 -21.65 10.17 -15.76
CA SER A 188 -21.21 11.40 -15.08
C SER A 188 -20.85 11.07 -13.64
N VAL A 189 -19.63 11.41 -13.23
CA VAL A 189 -19.13 11.19 -11.87
C VAL A 189 -18.57 12.50 -11.34
N GLU A 190 -19.07 12.88 -10.17
CA GLU A 190 -18.61 14.06 -9.43
C GLU A 190 -18.00 13.58 -8.11
N LYS A 191 -16.92 14.26 -7.68
CA LYS A 191 -16.22 13.93 -6.44
C LYS A 191 -15.86 15.19 -5.66
N GLU A 192 -16.01 15.10 -4.34
CA GLU A 192 -15.38 16.01 -3.39
C GLU A 192 -14.31 15.23 -2.63
N GLY A 193 -13.04 15.50 -2.96
CA GLY A 193 -11.92 14.68 -2.49
C GLY A 193 -12.04 13.23 -2.98
N ASN A 194 -12.04 12.28 -2.04
CA ASN A 194 -12.18 10.85 -2.37
C ASN A 194 -13.65 10.37 -2.41
N CYS A 195 -14.61 11.21 -2.01
CA CYS A 195 -16.02 10.83 -1.93
C CYS A 195 -16.76 11.15 -3.23
N PHE A 196 -17.55 10.20 -3.74
CA PHE A 196 -18.52 10.46 -4.82
C PHE A 196 -19.70 11.29 -4.31
N VAL A 197 -20.09 12.29 -5.08
CA VAL A 197 -21.25 13.15 -4.85
C VAL A 197 -22.17 13.14 -6.08
N GLY A 198 -23.43 13.55 -5.92
CA GLY A 198 -24.44 13.55 -7.00
C GLY A 198 -25.43 12.39 -6.89
N SER A 199 -25.96 11.90 -8.02
CA SER A 199 -27.13 11.00 -8.02
C SER A 199 -26.92 9.60 -8.65
N SER A 200 -25.68 9.24 -8.99
CA SER A 200 -25.38 7.99 -9.72
C SER A 200 -25.00 6.80 -8.83
N PHE A 201 -25.33 6.82 -7.53
CA PHE A 201 -24.83 5.86 -6.53
C PHE A 201 -25.15 4.39 -6.84
N GLN A 202 -26.35 4.10 -7.36
CA GLN A 202 -26.72 2.71 -7.67
C GLN A 202 -25.84 2.11 -8.78
N VAL A 203 -25.45 2.92 -9.76
CA VAL A 203 -24.55 2.50 -10.84
C VAL A 203 -23.11 2.37 -10.33
N LEU A 204 -22.69 3.28 -9.45
CA LEU A 204 -21.37 3.20 -8.80
C LEU A 204 -21.24 1.92 -7.94
N ASN A 205 -22.29 1.54 -7.21
CA ASN A 205 -22.35 0.27 -6.48
C ASN A 205 -22.20 -0.93 -7.42
N GLN A 206 -22.95 -0.96 -8.53
CA GLN A 206 -22.83 -2.05 -9.51
C GLN A 206 -21.42 -2.17 -10.09
N ILE A 207 -20.75 -1.04 -10.33
CA ILE A 207 -19.37 -1.03 -10.78
C ILE A 207 -18.45 -1.54 -9.67
N ALA A 208 -18.58 -1.05 -8.45
CA ALA A 208 -17.80 -1.46 -7.29
C ALA A 208 -17.95 -2.96 -7.00
N ASP A 209 -19.15 -3.52 -7.13
CA ASP A 209 -19.44 -4.95 -6.93
C ASP A 209 -18.64 -5.85 -7.88
N THR A 210 -18.25 -5.35 -9.06
CA THR A 210 -17.40 -6.14 -9.96
C THR A 210 -15.99 -6.35 -9.39
N LEU A 211 -15.50 -5.52 -8.45
CA LEU A 211 -14.26 -5.79 -7.71
C LEU A 211 -14.38 -6.95 -6.71
N CYS A 212 -15.60 -7.46 -6.49
CA CYS A 212 -15.85 -8.65 -5.69
C CYS A 212 -16.01 -9.91 -6.55
N ASP A 213 -15.87 -9.82 -7.88
CA ASP A 213 -16.01 -10.96 -8.79
C ASP A 213 -14.79 -11.90 -8.77
N GLU A 214 -14.97 -13.14 -9.23
CA GLU A 214 -13.86 -14.13 -9.32
C GLU A 214 -12.75 -13.67 -10.29
N HIS A 215 -13.11 -12.87 -11.31
CA HIS A 215 -12.16 -12.34 -12.29
C HIS A 215 -11.25 -11.25 -11.73
N THR A 216 -11.56 -10.69 -10.56
CA THR A 216 -10.79 -9.62 -9.92
C THR A 216 -9.37 -10.07 -9.61
N ILE A 217 -9.19 -11.34 -9.21
CA ILE A 217 -7.85 -11.90 -8.97
C ILE A 217 -6.99 -11.80 -10.23
N GLY A 218 -7.55 -12.12 -11.40
CA GLY A 218 -6.87 -11.99 -12.69
C GLY A 218 -6.52 -10.53 -12.99
N ARG A 219 -7.50 -9.63 -12.91
CA ARG A 219 -7.29 -8.19 -13.19
C ARG A 219 -6.26 -7.54 -12.27
N LEU A 220 -6.30 -7.86 -10.98
CA LEU A 220 -5.32 -7.39 -9.99
C LEU A 220 -3.92 -7.95 -10.30
N THR A 221 -3.83 -9.22 -10.69
CA THR A 221 -2.56 -9.83 -11.07
C THR A 221 -1.99 -9.15 -12.31
N ASP A 222 -2.81 -8.88 -13.33
CA ASP A 222 -2.38 -8.25 -14.58
C ASP A 222 -1.85 -6.83 -14.37
N VAL A 223 -2.53 -6.00 -13.59
CA VAL A 223 -2.04 -4.64 -13.27
C VAL A 223 -0.76 -4.71 -12.45
N CYS A 224 -0.69 -5.61 -11.46
CA CYS A 224 0.51 -5.78 -10.65
C CYS A 224 1.69 -6.22 -11.49
N ASP A 225 1.56 -7.27 -12.30
CA ASP A 225 2.62 -7.79 -13.16
C ASP A 225 3.07 -6.74 -14.17
N ARG A 226 2.13 -6.11 -14.87
CA ARG A 226 2.43 -5.07 -15.86
C ARG A 226 3.39 -4.02 -15.29
N TRP A 227 3.07 -3.45 -14.13
CA TRP A 227 3.88 -2.38 -13.54
C TRP A 227 5.08 -2.87 -12.75
N ALA A 228 4.96 -4.01 -12.07
CA ALA A 228 6.06 -4.65 -11.36
C ALA A 228 7.20 -4.99 -12.32
N TYR A 229 6.90 -5.58 -13.49
CA TYR A 229 7.92 -5.99 -14.45
C TYR A 229 8.44 -4.84 -15.32
N SER A 230 7.54 -4.01 -15.85
CA SER A 230 7.91 -2.95 -16.81
C SER A 230 8.57 -1.73 -16.15
N SER A 231 8.20 -1.41 -14.91
CA SER A 231 8.52 -0.12 -14.28
C SER A 231 9.23 -0.23 -12.92
N CYS A 232 9.42 -1.44 -12.38
CA CYS A 232 10.08 -1.63 -11.09
C CYS A 232 11.23 -2.65 -11.18
N LEU A 233 10.92 -3.91 -11.45
CA LEU A 233 11.88 -5.02 -11.49
C LEU A 233 12.89 -4.88 -12.64
N CYS A 234 12.52 -4.23 -13.75
CA CYS A 234 13.43 -3.94 -14.87
C CYS A 234 14.72 -3.22 -14.44
N PHE A 235 14.69 -2.47 -13.33
CA PHE A 235 15.89 -1.83 -12.77
C PHE A 235 16.79 -2.81 -12.00
N ALA A 236 16.23 -3.89 -11.45
CA ALA A 236 16.99 -4.94 -10.74
C ALA A 236 17.51 -6.00 -11.72
N LEU A 237 16.61 -6.53 -12.53
CA LEU A 237 16.81 -7.57 -13.52
C LEU A 237 16.29 -7.07 -14.86
N ASP A 238 17.13 -7.03 -15.89
CA ASP A 238 16.62 -6.74 -17.24
C ASP A 238 15.80 -7.91 -17.80
N SER A 239 15.18 -7.73 -18.97
CA SER A 239 14.24 -8.72 -19.53
C SER A 239 14.90 -10.09 -19.72
N ASP A 240 16.15 -10.11 -20.18
CA ASP A 240 16.91 -11.34 -20.39
C ASP A 240 17.20 -12.05 -19.06
N GLU A 241 17.60 -11.30 -18.02
CA GLU A 241 17.81 -11.83 -16.67
C GLU A 241 16.51 -12.37 -16.04
N GLN A 242 15.38 -11.69 -16.26
CA GLN A 242 14.06 -12.14 -15.79
C GLN A 242 13.65 -13.45 -16.46
N GLN A 243 13.83 -13.57 -17.78
CA GLN A 243 13.54 -14.79 -18.53
C GLN A 243 14.47 -15.93 -18.12
N ARG A 244 15.79 -15.69 -18.10
CA ARG A 244 16.81 -16.71 -17.78
C ARG A 244 16.63 -17.29 -16.38
N SER A 245 16.33 -16.44 -15.40
CA SER A 245 16.16 -16.85 -14.01
C SER A 245 14.74 -17.33 -13.66
N GLY A 246 13.79 -17.22 -14.58
CA GLY A 246 12.38 -17.56 -14.34
C GLY A 246 11.74 -16.74 -13.21
N PHE A 247 12.20 -15.51 -12.97
CA PHE A 247 11.73 -14.70 -11.84
C PHE A 247 10.24 -14.38 -11.98
N ARG A 248 9.41 -14.87 -11.03
CA ARG A 248 7.96 -14.64 -11.01
C ARG A 248 7.47 -14.22 -9.63
N TYR A 249 6.75 -13.09 -9.58
CA TYR A 249 6.11 -12.63 -8.36
C TYR A 249 4.90 -13.51 -8.06
N ARG A 250 4.63 -13.67 -6.78
CA ARG A 250 3.34 -14.11 -6.25
C ARG A 250 2.80 -13.00 -5.39
N TYR A 251 1.49 -12.85 -5.39
CA TYR A 251 0.81 -11.81 -4.64
C TYR A 251 0.03 -12.40 -3.47
N SER A 252 -0.03 -11.65 -2.39
CA SER A 252 -0.91 -11.95 -1.26
C SER A 252 -1.52 -10.64 -0.77
N VAL A 253 -2.78 -10.69 -0.34
CA VAL A 253 -3.43 -9.55 0.29
C VAL A 253 -2.72 -9.20 1.59
N PHE A 254 -2.24 -7.97 1.71
CA PHE A 254 -1.74 -7.42 2.97
C PHE A 254 -2.87 -6.75 3.74
N GLN A 255 -3.68 -5.95 3.03
CA GLN A 255 -4.77 -5.18 3.60
C GLN A 255 -5.78 -4.86 2.51
N ILE A 256 -7.07 -4.96 2.83
CA ILE A 256 -8.18 -4.44 2.02
C ILE A 256 -9.04 -3.61 2.97
N GLU A 257 -9.31 -2.36 2.59
CA GLU A 257 -10.23 -1.47 3.28
C GLU A 257 -11.50 -1.36 2.43
N GLN A 258 -12.64 -1.74 2.99
CA GLN A 258 -13.95 -1.47 2.42
C GLN A 258 -14.51 -0.20 3.06
N SER A 259 -15.04 0.69 2.23
CA SER A 259 -15.69 1.92 2.67
C SER A 259 -17.19 1.82 2.43
N ARG A 260 -17.95 2.19 3.47
CA ARG A 260 -19.37 2.50 3.36
C ARG A 260 -19.53 4.01 3.42
N ASN A 261 -20.03 4.57 2.34
CA ASN A 261 -20.12 6.01 2.16
C ASN A 261 -21.59 6.42 2.24
N LEU A 262 -21.91 7.21 3.26
CA LEU A 262 -23.25 7.73 3.53
C LEU A 262 -23.24 9.23 3.30
N LEU A 263 -23.90 9.70 2.24
CA LEU A 263 -24.00 11.11 1.94
C LEU A 263 -25.23 11.67 2.62
N PHE A 264 -25.04 12.49 3.67
CA PHE A 264 -26.13 13.15 4.38
C PHE A 264 -26.61 14.38 3.64
N THR A 265 -27.92 14.63 3.62
CA THR A 265 -28.51 15.82 2.99
C THR A 265 -28.05 17.12 3.65
N ARG A 266 -27.68 17.08 4.94
CA ARG A 266 -27.21 18.24 5.72
C ARG A 266 -26.08 17.85 6.65
N GLY A 267 -24.99 18.63 6.64
CA GLY A 267 -23.83 18.42 7.54
C GLY A 267 -24.19 18.45 9.03
N THR A 268 -25.09 19.36 9.45
CA THR A 268 -25.56 19.42 10.85
C THR A 268 -26.26 18.14 11.31
N THR A 269 -26.93 17.44 10.39
CA THR A 269 -27.58 16.16 10.68
C THR A 269 -26.55 15.05 10.85
N LEU A 270 -25.55 15.00 9.96
CA LEU A 270 -24.40 14.11 10.11
C LEU A 270 -23.72 14.31 11.46
N ASP A 271 -23.45 15.55 11.85
CA ASP A 271 -22.82 15.87 13.15
C ASP A 271 -23.67 15.35 14.32
N GLY A 272 -24.99 15.56 14.26
CA GLY A 272 -25.91 15.05 15.27
C GLY A 272 -25.90 13.52 15.39
N VAL A 273 -25.92 12.81 14.26
CA VAL A 273 -25.82 11.35 14.22
C VAL A 273 -24.47 10.87 14.74
N PHE A 274 -23.37 11.50 14.31
CA PHE A 274 -22.02 11.15 14.71
C PHE A 274 -21.77 11.37 16.20
N GLN A 275 -22.17 12.51 16.76
CA GLN A 275 -22.09 12.77 18.19
C GLN A 275 -22.98 11.80 18.98
N GLY A 276 -24.18 11.50 18.49
CA GLY A 276 -25.07 10.52 19.11
C GLY A 276 -24.45 9.12 19.18
N LEU A 277 -23.74 8.69 18.13
CA LEU A 277 -22.97 7.44 18.14
C LEU A 277 -21.86 7.47 19.17
N ILE A 278 -21.04 8.53 19.18
CA ILE A 278 -19.96 8.70 20.16
C ILE A 278 -20.51 8.61 21.59
N ASP A 279 -21.60 9.31 21.89
CA ASP A 279 -22.20 9.33 23.22
C ASP A 279 -22.74 7.97 23.64
N ARG A 280 -23.38 7.24 22.73
CA ARG A 280 -23.83 5.87 22.99
C ARG A 280 -22.65 4.95 23.27
N THR A 281 -21.59 4.99 22.45
CA THR A 281 -20.42 4.12 22.62
C THR A 281 -19.63 4.46 23.88
N ARG A 282 -19.44 5.76 24.20
CA ARG A 282 -18.73 6.22 25.40
C ARG A 282 -19.37 5.74 26.70
N ARG A 283 -20.70 5.60 26.75
CA ARG A 283 -21.41 5.04 27.92
C ARG A 283 -21.03 3.58 28.18
N TYR A 284 -20.79 2.79 27.13
CA TYR A 284 -20.45 1.37 27.27
C TYR A 284 -18.94 1.12 27.38
N LEU A 285 -18.12 1.90 26.66
CA LEU A 285 -16.66 1.81 26.60
C LEU A 285 -16.00 3.07 27.19
N ASP A 286 -16.23 3.30 28.48
CA ASP A 286 -15.60 4.41 29.19
C ASP A 286 -14.07 4.27 29.26
N VAL A 287 -13.38 5.37 29.60
CA VAL A 287 -11.92 5.40 29.71
C VAL A 287 -11.38 4.33 30.67
N PRO A 288 -11.97 4.07 31.85
CA PRO A 288 -11.58 2.94 32.69
C PRO A 288 -11.66 1.57 32.02
N LYS A 289 -12.74 1.26 31.29
CA LYS A 289 -12.90 -0.01 30.56
C LYS A 289 -11.93 -0.11 29.40
N LEU A 290 -11.75 0.96 28.61
CA LEU A 290 -10.75 1.00 27.53
C LEU A 290 -9.33 0.77 28.07
N ARG A 291 -8.97 1.39 29.20
CA ARG A 291 -7.70 1.11 29.88
C ARG A 291 -7.59 -0.33 30.35
N THR A 292 -8.69 -0.99 30.69
CA THR A 292 -8.70 -2.41 31.05
C THR A 292 -8.45 -3.28 29.82
N ILE A 293 -9.23 -3.07 28.76
CA ILE A 293 -9.17 -3.81 27.49
C ILE A 293 -7.77 -3.72 26.88
N PHE A 294 -7.19 -2.51 26.83
CA PHE A 294 -5.86 -2.28 26.29
C PHE A 294 -4.71 -2.53 27.29
N GLY A 295 -4.98 -3.15 28.44
CA GLY A 295 -3.94 -3.62 29.38
C GLY A 295 -3.22 -2.53 30.19
N TYR A 296 -3.81 -1.33 30.29
CA TYR A 296 -3.29 -0.17 31.04
C TYR A 296 -3.78 -0.08 32.50
N ARG A 297 -4.59 -1.04 32.98
CA ARG A 297 -5.11 -1.03 34.36
C ARG A 297 -4.15 -1.70 35.35
N HIS A 298 -3.51 -2.82 34.99
CA HIS A 298 -2.51 -3.50 35.81
C HIS A 298 -1.52 -4.30 34.95
N ARG A 299 -0.26 -3.87 34.89
CA ARG A 299 0.87 -4.78 34.61
C ARG A 299 1.48 -5.18 35.95
N PRO A 300 1.53 -6.48 36.32
CA PRO A 300 2.00 -6.92 37.63
C PRO A 300 3.47 -6.62 37.96
N HIS A 301 4.28 -6.13 37.01
CA HIS A 301 5.67 -5.75 37.32
C HIS A 301 6.06 -4.42 36.66
N GLN A 302 6.37 -3.46 37.54
CA GLN A 302 7.24 -2.30 37.39
C GLN A 302 7.39 -1.67 36.00
N ARG A 303 6.88 -0.44 35.89
CA ARG A 303 7.68 0.72 35.49
C ARG A 303 7.02 1.99 36.02
N GLN A 304 7.70 2.70 36.92
CA GLN A 304 7.37 4.09 37.22
C GLN A 304 7.47 4.88 35.91
N GLN A 305 6.34 5.20 35.29
CA GLN A 305 6.27 6.22 34.25
C GLN A 305 5.42 7.37 34.79
N ASN A 306 6.09 8.46 35.15
CA ASN A 306 5.50 9.75 35.58
C ASN A 306 4.74 10.48 34.45
N LYS A 307 4.16 9.78 33.48
CA LYS A 307 3.38 10.40 32.40
C LYS A 307 2.01 9.74 32.32
N LYS A 308 0.96 10.55 32.53
CA LYS A 308 -0.43 10.14 32.28
C LYS A 308 -0.52 9.55 30.86
N PRO A 309 -1.20 8.41 30.66
CA PRO A 309 -1.33 7.79 29.33
C PRO A 309 -2.00 8.77 28.37
N ARG A 310 -1.45 8.88 27.15
CA ARG A 310 -1.86 9.85 26.11
C ARG A 310 -3.36 9.85 25.82
N MET A 311 -4.02 8.69 26.00
CA MET A 311 -5.45 8.46 25.81
C MET A 311 -6.34 9.33 26.72
N LEU A 312 -5.89 9.65 27.94
CA LEU A 312 -6.60 10.54 28.87
C LEU A 312 -6.51 12.02 28.45
N ARG A 313 -5.43 12.43 27.78
CA ARG A 313 -5.23 13.83 27.35
C ARG A 313 -6.10 14.23 26.17
N VAL A 314 -6.44 13.28 25.29
CA VAL A 314 -7.18 13.55 24.04
C VAL A 314 -8.69 13.59 24.29
N LEU A 315 -9.21 12.89 25.29
CA LEU A 315 -10.65 12.79 25.54
C LEU A 315 -11.21 13.90 26.44
N ASP A 316 -10.38 14.49 27.32
CA ASP A 316 -10.79 15.57 28.23
C ASP A 316 -10.64 16.98 27.62
N GLN A 317 -10.17 17.08 26.38
CA GLN A 317 -10.15 18.35 25.63
C GLN A 317 -11.27 18.29 24.60
N PRO A 318 -12.39 19.02 24.77
CA PRO A 318 -13.30 19.26 23.66
C PRO A 318 -12.53 20.07 22.64
N VAL A 319 -12.07 19.41 21.59
CA VAL A 319 -11.69 20.11 20.38
C VAL A 319 -13.01 20.52 19.76
N HIS A 320 -13.44 21.75 20.07
CA HIS A 320 -14.39 22.45 19.22
C HIS A 320 -13.65 22.74 17.92
N ASP A 321 -13.81 21.89 16.91
CA ASP A 321 -13.43 22.21 15.55
C ASP A 321 -14.67 22.79 14.84
N LEU A 322 -14.49 24.03 14.37
CA LEU A 322 -15.34 24.77 13.44
C LEU A 322 -15.10 24.28 12.01
#